data_AF-A0A257MT06-F1
#
_entry.id   AF-A0A257MT06-F1
#
_cell.length_a   1.000
_cell.length_b   1.000
_cell.length_c   1.000
_cell.angle_alpha   90.00
_cell.angle_beta   90.00
_cell.angle_gamma   90.00
#
_symmetry.space_group_name_H-M   'P 1'
#
loop_
_entity.id
_entity.type
_entity.pdbx_description
1 polymer ?
#
loop_
_entity_poly.entity_id
_entity_poly.type
_entity_poly.pdbx_seq_one_letter_code
_entity_poly.pdbx_strand_id
1 'polypeptide(L)'
;MFYLLDVMVPDDIKRREIYDEIEALCIMHQTITQSSECRDWNRRAALLLERLEDAGFNRLADRAMDLLACCNPKDLSQCDSVQRAREVLERMRELAAEDQKK
;
A
#
# COMPACT_ATOMS: atom_id res chain seq x y z
N MET A 1 -8.48 22.93 -25.59
CA MET A 1 -8.22 23.70 -24.35
C MET A 1 -8.91 22.96 -23.21
N PHE A 2 -8.23 21.99 -22.63
CA PHE A 2 -8.65 21.23 -21.45
C PHE A 2 -7.48 21.29 -20.47
N TYR A 3 -7.33 22.43 -19.80
CA TYR A 3 -6.47 22.54 -18.62
C TYR A 3 -7.37 22.28 -17.42
N LEU A 4 -7.55 21.00 -17.07
CA LEU A 4 -8.37 20.59 -15.93
C LEU A 4 -7.44 20.00 -14.86
N LEU A 5 -7.01 20.89 -13.96
CA LEU A 5 -6.71 20.61 -12.56
C LEU A 5 -5.78 19.41 -12.26
N ASP A 6 -4.52 19.50 -12.68
CA ASP A 6 -3.44 19.12 -11.77
C ASP A 6 -3.40 20.22 -10.69
N VAL A 7 -4.31 20.13 -9.72
CA VAL A 7 -4.10 20.80 -8.44
C VAL A 7 -2.76 20.24 -7.98
N MET A 8 -1.72 21.08 -7.97
CA MET A 8 -0.43 20.76 -7.37
C MET A 8 -0.69 20.49 -5.89
N VAL A 9 -1.16 19.27 -5.57
CA VAL A 9 -1.21 18.77 -4.21
C VAL A 9 0.23 18.82 -3.75
N PRO A 10 0.55 19.65 -2.73
CA PRO A 10 1.90 19.79 -2.21
C PRO A 10 2.50 18.40 -1.94
N ASP A 11 3.79 18.24 -2.25
CA ASP A 11 4.49 16.95 -2.16
C ASP A 11 4.37 16.34 -0.75
N ASP A 12 4.29 17.19 0.28
CA ASP A 12 4.05 16.82 1.68
C ASP A 12 2.66 16.24 1.93
N ILE A 13 1.60 16.78 1.31
CA ILE A 13 0.25 16.22 1.41
C ILE A 13 0.21 14.85 0.72
N LYS A 14 0.81 14.71 -0.47
CA LYS A 14 0.91 13.41 -1.17
C LYS A 14 1.64 12.35 -0.33
N ARG A 15 2.79 12.72 0.26
CA ARG A 15 3.56 11.83 1.15
C ARG A 15 2.77 11.40 2.39
N ARG A 16 2.01 12.33 2.97
CA ARG A 16 1.15 12.03 4.12
C ARG A 16 0.03 11.08 3.75
N GLU A 17 -0.67 11.32 2.64
CA GLU A 17 -1.73 10.43 2.15
C GLU A 17 -1.21 9.02 1.86
N ILE A 18 0.00 8.90 1.30
CA ILE A 18 0.65 7.59 1.06
C ILE A 18 0.94 6.88 2.38
N TYR A 19 1.50 7.60 3.36
CA TYR A 19 1.78 7.03 4.67
C TYR A 19 0.50 6.59 5.39
N ASP A 20 -0.53 7.42 5.41
CA ASP A 20 -1.81 7.12 6.04
C ASP A 20 -2.47 5.89 5.38
N GLU A 21 -2.33 5.75 4.05
CA GLU A 21 -2.80 4.58 3.31
C GLU A 21 -2.02 3.30 3.67
N ILE A 22 -0.69 3.39 3.78
CA ILE A 22 0.16 2.27 4.24
C ILE A 22 -0.22 1.87 5.67
N GLU A 23 -0.44 2.82 6.56
CA GLU A 23 -0.86 2.56 7.94
C GLU A 23 -2.25 1.91 8.00
N ALA A 24 -3.18 2.36 7.16
CA ALA A 24 -4.50 1.73 7.02
C ALA A 24 -4.39 0.27 6.52
N LEU A 25 -3.51 -0.02 5.56
CA LEU A 25 -3.24 -1.38 5.10
C LEU A 25 -2.63 -2.26 6.19
N CYS A 26 -1.73 -1.71 7.02
CA CYS A 26 -1.19 -2.41 8.19
C CYS A 26 -2.30 -2.83 9.17
N ILE A 27 -3.17 -1.89 9.53
CA ILE A 27 -4.26 -2.13 10.49
C ILE A 27 -5.26 -3.14 9.92
N MET A 28 -5.70 -2.94 8.67
CA MET A 28 -6.66 -3.82 8.01
C MET A 28 -6.13 -5.26 7.95
N HIS A 29 -4.84 -5.43 7.61
CA HIS A 29 -4.26 -6.76 7.50
C HIS A 29 -4.13 -7.48 8.85
N GLN A 30 -4.02 -6.75 9.96
CA GLN A 30 -3.99 -7.36 11.30
C GLN A 30 -5.33 -7.99 11.68
N THR A 31 -6.43 -7.51 11.12
CA THR A 31 -7.80 -7.94 11.46
C THR A 31 -8.41 -8.93 10.47
N ILE A 32 -7.71 -9.29 9.39
CA ILE A 32 -8.21 -10.24 8.39
C ILE A 32 -8.41 -11.62 9.02
N THR A 33 -9.62 -12.15 8.89
CA THR A 33 -9.99 -13.50 9.29
C THR A 33 -10.55 -14.33 8.13
N GLN A 34 -10.92 -13.66 7.03
CA GLN A 34 -11.56 -14.29 5.86
C GLN A 34 -10.84 -13.96 4.55
N SER A 35 -10.94 -14.88 3.59
CA SER A 35 -10.37 -14.74 2.24
C SER A 35 -10.97 -13.58 1.44
N SER A 36 -12.23 -13.22 1.68
CA SER A 36 -12.89 -12.02 1.13
C SER A 36 -12.20 -10.74 1.58
N GLU A 37 -11.99 -10.58 2.89
CA GLU A 37 -11.31 -9.42 3.47
C GLU A 37 -9.87 -9.29 2.94
N CYS A 38 -9.19 -10.44 2.76
CA CYS A 38 -7.86 -10.47 2.17
C CYS A 38 -7.82 -10.05 0.69
N ARG A 39 -8.87 -10.35 -0.08
CA ARG A 39 -9.00 -9.89 -1.48
C ARG A 39 -9.25 -8.39 -1.54
N ASP A 40 -10.10 -7.86 -0.66
CA ASP A 40 -10.36 -6.42 -0.58
C ASP A 40 -9.09 -5.66 -0.18
N TRP A 41 -8.35 -6.18 0.80
CA TRP A 41 -7.05 -5.65 1.19
C TRP A 41 -6.03 -5.71 0.04
N ASN A 42 -5.94 -6.84 -0.69
CA ASN A 42 -5.02 -6.98 -1.82
C ASN A 42 -5.35 -5.99 -2.95
N ARG A 43 -6.64 -5.81 -3.25
CA ARG A 43 -7.10 -4.82 -4.23
C ARG A 43 -6.70 -3.40 -3.83
N ARG A 44 -6.83 -3.06 -2.55
CA ARG A 44 -6.42 -1.75 -2.02
C ARG A 44 -4.90 -1.56 -2.10
N ALA A 45 -4.12 -2.60 -1.80
CA ALA A 45 -2.67 -2.58 -1.98
C ALA A 45 -2.25 -2.42 -3.46
N ALA A 46 -2.99 -3.00 -4.41
CA ALA A 46 -2.74 -2.82 -5.84
C ALA A 46 -3.02 -1.38 -6.31
N LEU A 47 -4.09 -0.75 -5.81
CA LEU A 47 -4.37 0.66 -6.07
C LEU A 47 -3.31 1.59 -5.45
N LEU A 48 -2.78 1.23 -4.27
CA LEU A 48 -1.65 1.94 -3.70
C LEU A 48 -0.40 1.82 -4.59
N LEU A 49 -0.09 0.64 -5.12
CA LEU A 49 1.05 0.45 -6.04
C LEU A 49 0.95 1.40 -7.24
N GLU A 50 -0.20 1.44 -7.93
CA GLU A 50 -0.45 2.33 -9.06
C GLU A 50 -0.18 3.81 -8.69
N ARG A 51 -0.70 4.26 -7.54
CA ARG A 51 -0.46 5.62 -7.03
C ARG A 51 1.02 5.90 -6.73
N LEU A 52 1.75 4.91 -6.21
CA LEU A 52 3.17 5.04 -5.90
C LEU A 52 4.00 5.17 -7.18
N GLU A 53 3.66 4.39 -8.22
CA GLU A 53 4.32 4.44 -9.53
C GLU A 53 4.05 5.78 -10.24
N ASP A 54 2.79 6.23 -10.28
CA ASP A 54 2.40 7.52 -10.87
C ASP A 54 3.09 8.71 -10.21
N ALA A 55 3.29 8.65 -8.89
CA ALA A 55 3.95 9.69 -8.12
C ALA A 55 5.48 9.52 -8.01
N GLY A 56 6.07 8.48 -8.64
CA GLY A 56 7.52 8.27 -8.68
C GLY A 56 8.15 7.75 -7.39
N PHE A 57 7.37 7.21 -6.46
CA PHE A 57 7.86 6.59 -5.21
C PHE A 57 8.38 5.17 -5.43
N ASN A 58 9.39 5.03 -6.31
CA ASN A 58 9.87 3.74 -6.81
C ASN A 58 10.23 2.75 -5.69
N ARG A 59 10.88 3.21 -4.61
CA ARG A 59 11.26 2.33 -3.49
C ARG A 59 10.05 1.75 -2.75
N LEU A 60 8.97 2.53 -2.64
CA LEU A 60 7.73 2.06 -2.03
C LEU A 60 6.96 1.17 -3.00
N ALA A 61 6.96 1.50 -4.30
CA ALA A 61 6.37 0.67 -5.35
C ALA A 61 6.99 -0.74 -5.39
N ASP A 62 8.32 -0.84 -5.37
CA ASP A 62 9.03 -2.13 -5.30
C ASP A 62 8.57 -2.99 -4.10
N ARG A 63 8.33 -2.35 -2.96
CA ARG A 63 7.82 -3.05 -1.75
C ARG A 63 6.35 -3.42 -1.84
N ALA A 64 5.54 -2.60 -2.50
CA ALA A 64 4.15 -2.95 -2.79
C ALA A 64 4.08 -4.14 -3.77
N MET A 65 5.00 -4.25 -4.74
CA MET A 65 5.12 -5.44 -5.59
C MET A 65 5.49 -6.69 -4.78
N ASP A 66 6.49 -6.60 -3.88
CA ASP A 66 6.84 -7.68 -2.95
C ASP A 66 5.62 -8.13 -2.14
N LEU A 67 4.85 -7.17 -1.63
CA LEU A 67 3.65 -7.40 -0.82
C LEU A 67 2.56 -8.16 -1.60
N LEU A 68 2.26 -7.71 -2.82
CA LEU A 68 1.26 -8.34 -3.70
C LEU A 68 1.68 -9.73 -4.18
N ALA A 69 2.99 -9.96 -4.36
CA ALA A 69 3.52 -11.28 -4.67
C ALA A 69 3.39 -12.26 -3.49
N CYS A 70 3.49 -11.75 -2.26
CA CYS A 70 3.39 -12.57 -1.04
C CYS A 70 1.94 -12.94 -0.70
N CYS A 71 0.99 -12.00 -0.84
CA CYS A 71 -0.38 -12.17 -0.38
C CYS A 71 -1.37 -12.02 -1.53
N ASN A 72 -1.65 -13.12 -2.22
CA ASN A 72 -2.55 -13.19 -3.38
C ASN A 72 -3.57 -14.34 -3.20
N PRO A 73 -4.65 -14.12 -2.44
CA PRO A 73 -5.66 -15.15 -2.17
C PRO A 73 -6.42 -15.53 -3.47
N LYS A 74 -6.21 -16.76 -3.95
CA LYS A 74 -6.80 -17.27 -5.20
C LYS A 74 -8.13 -18.03 -5.00
N ASP A 75 -8.48 -18.41 -3.78
CA ASP A 75 -9.67 -19.21 -3.44
C ASP A 75 -10.16 -18.96 -1.99
N LEU A 76 -11.22 -19.66 -1.56
CA LEU A 76 -11.90 -19.48 -0.26
C LEU A 76 -11.03 -19.82 0.98
N SER A 77 -9.74 -20.12 0.79
CA SER A 77 -8.78 -20.50 1.82
C SER A 77 -8.35 -19.32 2.70
N GLN A 78 -7.98 -19.58 3.96
CA GLN A 78 -7.41 -18.54 4.82
C GLN A 78 -6.07 -18.04 4.26
N CYS A 79 -5.71 -16.79 4.58
CA CYS A 79 -4.44 -16.22 4.13
C CYS A 79 -3.28 -16.89 4.87
N ASP A 80 -2.50 -17.72 4.18
CA ASP A 80 -1.31 -18.38 4.74
C ASP A 80 -0.10 -17.44 4.83
N SER A 81 -0.19 -16.25 4.24
CA SER A 81 0.91 -15.28 4.11
C SER A 81 0.83 -14.14 5.13
N VAL A 82 0.03 -14.26 6.19
CA VAL A 82 -0.24 -13.15 7.12
C VAL A 82 1.05 -12.64 7.78
N GLN A 83 1.92 -13.51 8.32
CA GLN A 83 3.18 -13.05 8.89
C GLN A 83 4.08 -12.35 7.86
N ARG A 84 4.22 -12.93 6.66
CA ARG A 84 5.10 -12.40 5.62
C ARG A 84 4.64 -11.04 5.12
N ALA A 85 3.34 -10.86 4.89
CA ALA A 85 2.78 -9.58 4.50
C ALA A 85 2.93 -8.52 5.59
N ARG A 86 2.83 -8.89 6.88
CA ARG A 86 3.11 -7.99 8.00
C ARG A 86 4.54 -7.46 7.98
N GLU A 87 5.54 -8.33 7.78
CA GLU A 87 6.94 -7.90 7.70
C GLU A 87 7.21 -6.91 6.55
N VAL A 88 6.59 -7.12 5.40
CA VAL A 88 6.72 -6.21 4.25
C VAL A 88 6.03 -4.87 4.55
N LEU A 89 4.84 -4.90 5.13
CA LEU A 89 4.08 -3.71 5.53
C LEU A 89 4.81 -2.86 6.57
N GLU A 90 5.45 -3.48 7.56
CA GLU A 90 6.25 -2.75 8.56
C GLU A 90 7.41 -1.99 7.91
N ARG A 91 8.14 -2.64 7.00
CA ARG A 91 9.22 -1.98 6.24
C ARG A 91 8.70 -0.86 5.35
N MET A 92 7.53 -1.02 4.73
CA MET A 92 6.91 0.05 3.94
C MET A 92 6.56 1.26 4.81
N ARG A 93 6.02 1.03 6.02
CA ARG A 93 5.69 2.08 6.98
C ARG A 93 6.94 2.85 7.42
N GLU A 94 8.03 2.14 7.73
CA GLU A 94 9.31 2.75 8.10
C GLU A 94 9.86 3.64 6.97
N LEU A 95 9.87 3.13 5.74
CA LEU A 95 10.32 3.89 4.56
C LEU A 95 9.47 5.14 4.32
N ALA A 96 8.15 5.02 4.42
CA ALA A 96 7.24 6.15 4.26
C ALA A 96 7.43 7.20 5.37
N ALA A 97 7.70 6.78 6.61
CA ALA A 97 7.97 7.69 7.72
C ALA A 97 9.33 8.42 7.59
N GLU A 98 10.35 7.77 7.01
CA GLU A 98 11.61 8.43 6.68
C GLU A 98 11.44 9.49 5.59
N ASP A 99 10.64 9.19 4.57
CA ASP A 99 10.38 10.08 3.45
C ASP A 99 9.54 11.30 3.83
N GLN A 100 8.83 11.29 4.96
CA GLN A 100 8.15 12.45 5.54
C GLN A 100 9.10 13.44 6.26
N LYS A 101 10.29 13.01 6.65
CA LYS A 101 11.25 13.82 7.42
C LYS A 101 12.24 14.59 6.54
N LYS A 102 12.17 14.41 5.22
CA LYS A 102 13.00 15.07 4.21
C LYS A 102 12.25 16.23 3.57
#